data_AF-A0A9P1DPZ8-F1
#
_entry.id   AF-A0A9P1DPZ8-F1
#
_cell.length_a   1.000
_cell.length_b   1.000
_cell.length_c   1.000
_cell.angle_alpha   90.00
_cell.angle_beta   90.00
_cell.angle_gamma   90.00
#
_symmetry.space_group_name_H-M   'P 1'
#
loop_
_entity.id
_entity.type
_entity.pdbx_description
1 polymer ?
#
loop_
_entity_poly.entity_id
_entity_poly.type
_entity_poly.pdbx_seq_one_letter_code
_entity_poly.pdbx_strand_id
1 'polypeptide(L)'
;MNVASGWYIVFATLAANFGECLFLRHDSNDARGEYPQLASLLASVRTATSSNATVSSSAPFIHSMEATLVSMAQGLSQAPRDLIKHVKADVMATISDQLKPRILAEHRLIQAQIADFSSLFAKCEIEREVGLNTSFIKQQAIPVLIANRKACRWQESNLGHELASCEKTLQSSKQVDASTCEGAKMMDQIPDIASCASVNGEDAETYHRRMLLQFQERLKSIHIRRLLCANTTGALKLQESVCEGQAREIQRQRSSCNSMQSMLDSSVCELSTSMSTTCAQYKACRSQATLSYDLVHHTVKAREDTLHQEWKALQRIECILDAMSTSDVLSATQECNGALYSVTHLLVNYVTIPPCQPCEALAEVPGTKEYNSTVFKDLPDDVPLAMCTADCCY
;
A
#
# COMPACT_ATOMS: atom_id res chain seq x y z
N MET A 1 16.51 -12.60 14.83
CA MET A 1 15.43 -13.59 15.04
C MET A 1 15.05 -14.10 13.65
N ASN A 2 15.42 -15.34 13.34
CA ASN A 2 15.26 -15.99 12.04
C ASN A 2 13.99 -16.85 12.04
N VAL A 3 13.10 -16.63 11.07
CA VAL A 3 11.95 -17.47 10.68
C VAL A 3 11.61 -17.05 9.24
N ALA A 4 11.37 -17.85 8.20
CA ALA A 4 11.44 -19.28 7.93
C ALA A 4 11.50 -19.44 6.40
N SER A 5 12.23 -20.43 5.91
CA SER A 5 12.24 -20.85 4.51
C SER A 5 12.27 -22.38 4.45
N GLY A 6 11.10 -23.02 4.62
CA GLY A 6 10.75 -24.22 3.86
C GLY A 6 10.18 -23.72 2.54
N TRP A 7 10.37 -24.34 1.39
CA TRP A 7 9.98 -25.70 1.05
C TRP A 7 10.96 -26.23 -0.01
N TYR A 8 11.69 -27.29 0.32
CA TYR A 8 12.40 -28.14 -0.64
C TYR A 8 12.40 -29.56 -0.05
N ILE A 9 12.15 -30.54 -0.92
CA ILE A 9 12.35 -31.99 -0.72
C ILE A 9 11.27 -32.71 0.10
N VAL A 10 10.28 -33.29 -0.60
CA VAL A 10 9.84 -34.67 -0.36
C VAL A 10 9.37 -35.27 -1.68
N PHE A 11 10.22 -36.09 -2.31
CA PHE A 11 9.75 -37.23 -3.13
C PHE A 11 10.88 -38.27 -3.14
N ALA A 12 10.85 -39.13 -2.13
CA ALA A 12 11.54 -40.41 -2.13
C ALA A 12 10.53 -41.49 -1.74
N THR A 13 10.66 -42.61 -2.44
CA THR A 13 10.15 -43.95 -2.11
C THR A 13 8.65 -44.20 -2.14
N LEU A 14 8.19 -44.69 -3.29
CA LEU A 14 7.31 -45.86 -3.39
C LEU A 14 7.47 -46.47 -4.79
N ALA A 15 8.53 -47.25 -4.96
CA ALA A 15 8.66 -48.22 -6.03
C ALA A 15 8.44 -49.60 -5.39
N ALA A 16 7.37 -50.28 -5.78
CA ALA A 16 7.33 -51.72 -6.07
C ALA A 16 5.87 -52.21 -6.16
N ASN A 17 5.68 -53.11 -7.12
CA ASN A 17 4.59 -54.05 -7.27
C ASN A 17 3.26 -53.51 -7.80
N PHE A 18 3.12 -53.51 -9.12
CA PHE A 18 1.96 -54.11 -9.78
C PHE A 18 2.36 -54.64 -11.16
N GLY A 19 2.25 -55.96 -11.32
CA GLY A 19 1.75 -56.58 -12.56
C GLY A 19 2.75 -56.86 -13.67
N GLU A 20 3.62 -57.85 -13.45
CA GLU A 20 3.79 -58.88 -14.47
C GLU A 20 2.42 -59.46 -14.81
N CYS A 21 1.93 -59.19 -16.02
CA CYS A 21 1.02 -60.07 -16.74
C CYS A 21 1.05 -59.67 -18.23
N LEU A 22 1.12 -60.68 -19.09
CA LEU A 22 1.21 -60.64 -20.56
C LEU A 22 2.61 -60.30 -21.12
N PHE A 23 3.45 -61.32 -21.28
CA PHE A 23 3.89 -61.80 -22.60
C PHE A 23 4.84 -63.00 -22.43
N LEU A 24 4.28 -64.15 -22.04
CA LEU A 24 4.84 -65.46 -22.37
C LEU A 24 3.70 -66.32 -22.92
N ARG A 25 3.45 -66.17 -24.23
CA ARG A 25 3.00 -67.30 -25.04
C ARG A 25 3.94 -67.38 -26.24
N HIS A 26 4.79 -68.40 -26.17
CA HIS A 26 5.67 -68.84 -27.22
C HIS A 26 4.79 -69.45 -28.31
N ASP A 27 4.76 -68.80 -29.48
CA ASP A 27 4.69 -69.37 -30.84
C ASP A 27 4.41 -68.25 -31.84
N SER A 28 5.44 -67.45 -32.16
CA SER A 28 5.52 -66.61 -33.36
C SER A 28 6.94 -66.07 -33.60
N ASN A 29 7.96 -66.87 -33.26
CA ASN A 29 9.36 -66.52 -33.59
C ASN A 29 9.64 -66.57 -35.11
N ASP A 30 8.68 -66.96 -35.95
CA ASP A 30 8.82 -66.95 -37.41
C ASP A 30 8.29 -65.69 -38.12
N ALA A 31 7.42 -64.88 -37.49
CA ALA A 31 6.80 -63.72 -38.16
C ALA A 31 7.59 -62.40 -38.00
N ARG A 32 8.54 -62.33 -37.05
CA ARG A 32 9.35 -61.12 -36.79
C ARG A 32 10.44 -60.87 -37.83
N GLY A 33 10.80 -61.89 -38.63
CA GLY A 33 11.73 -61.76 -39.75
C GLY A 33 11.09 -61.24 -41.04
N GLU A 34 9.79 -61.48 -41.25
CA GLU A 34 9.09 -61.18 -42.51
C GLU A 34 8.42 -59.79 -42.55
N TYR A 35 8.14 -59.16 -41.39
CA TYR A 35 7.42 -57.88 -41.32
C TYR A 35 8.14 -56.84 -40.42
N PRO A 36 9.24 -56.21 -40.89
CA PRO A 36 10.07 -55.31 -40.09
C PRO A 36 9.32 -54.07 -39.57
N GLN A 37 8.27 -53.63 -40.26
CA GLN A 37 7.47 -52.48 -39.82
C GLN A 37 6.63 -52.77 -38.57
N LEU A 38 6.20 -54.02 -38.39
CA LEU A 38 5.40 -54.45 -37.23
C LEU A 38 6.26 -54.53 -35.96
N ALA A 39 7.50 -54.97 -36.11
CA ALA A 39 8.51 -54.92 -35.04
C ALA A 39 8.85 -53.46 -34.65
N SER A 40 8.95 -52.56 -35.64
CA SER A 40 9.15 -51.12 -35.41
C SER A 40 7.98 -50.49 -34.64
N LEU A 41 6.73 -50.82 -34.99
CA LEU A 41 5.54 -50.34 -34.29
C LEU A 41 5.49 -50.81 -32.83
N LEU A 42 5.77 -52.10 -32.58
CA LEU A 42 5.79 -52.64 -31.21
C LEU A 42 6.95 -52.08 -30.39
N ALA A 43 8.12 -51.85 -31.00
CA ALA A 43 9.25 -51.18 -30.36
C ALA A 43 8.92 -49.73 -30.02
N SER A 44 8.22 -49.05 -30.92
CA SER A 44 7.63 -47.74 -30.64
C SER A 44 6.70 -47.87 -29.42
N VAL A 45 5.62 -48.65 -29.48
CA VAL A 45 4.66 -48.80 -28.36
C VAL A 45 5.36 -49.06 -27.02
N ARG A 46 6.41 -49.89 -26.99
CA ARG A 46 7.17 -50.20 -25.78
C ARG A 46 8.01 -49.03 -25.24
N THR A 47 8.51 -48.16 -26.12
CA THR A 47 9.25 -46.94 -25.72
C THR A 47 8.30 -45.84 -25.24
N ALA A 48 7.04 -45.82 -25.71
CA ALA A 48 5.97 -44.98 -25.16
C ALA A 48 5.76 -45.19 -23.66
N THR A 49 5.79 -46.45 -23.26
CA THR A 49 5.33 -46.93 -21.95
C THR A 49 6.47 -47.00 -20.94
N SER A 50 7.72 -47.09 -21.39
CA SER A 50 8.90 -47.20 -20.51
C SER A 50 9.47 -45.86 -20.03
N SER A 51 8.96 -44.72 -20.49
CA SER A 51 9.42 -43.43 -19.96
C SER A 51 8.95 -43.31 -18.51
N ASN A 52 9.88 -43.44 -17.56
CA ASN A 52 9.65 -43.13 -16.15
C ASN A 52 8.89 -41.80 -16.02
N ALA A 53 8.00 -41.72 -15.04
CA ALA A 53 6.98 -40.69 -14.80
C ALA A 53 7.50 -39.26 -14.52
N THR A 54 8.55 -38.82 -15.20
CA THR A 54 8.97 -37.42 -15.28
C THR A 54 8.45 -36.83 -16.58
N VAL A 55 7.40 -36.01 -16.45
CA VAL A 55 6.86 -35.01 -17.38
C VAL A 55 7.74 -34.78 -18.63
N SER A 56 7.63 -35.66 -19.60
CA SER A 56 8.28 -35.53 -20.91
C SER A 56 7.22 -35.83 -21.95
N SER A 57 7.09 -34.93 -22.92
CA SER A 57 6.06 -34.97 -23.96
C SER A 57 6.06 -36.29 -24.71
N SER A 58 4.89 -36.90 -24.86
CA SER A 58 4.70 -38.09 -25.68
C SER A 58 4.60 -37.79 -27.18
N ALA A 59 4.64 -36.52 -27.58
CA ALA A 59 4.52 -36.10 -28.99
C ALA A 59 5.52 -36.74 -29.96
N PRO A 60 6.86 -36.78 -29.69
CA PRO A 60 7.81 -37.37 -30.64
C PRO A 60 7.50 -38.85 -30.89
N PHE A 61 7.00 -39.48 -29.85
CA PHE A 61 6.69 -40.88 -29.82
C PHE A 61 5.35 -41.19 -30.55
N ILE A 62 4.30 -40.43 -30.26
CA ILE A 62 2.98 -40.56 -30.89
C ILE A 62 3.08 -40.31 -32.40
N HIS A 63 3.85 -39.30 -32.84
CA HIS A 63 4.07 -39.05 -34.25
C HIS A 63 4.82 -40.19 -34.96
N SER A 64 5.80 -40.81 -34.29
CA SER A 64 6.49 -41.99 -34.82
C SER A 64 5.53 -43.17 -34.99
N MET A 65 4.63 -43.41 -34.03
CA MET A 65 3.59 -44.44 -34.15
C MET A 65 2.65 -44.17 -35.32
N GLU A 66 2.16 -42.94 -35.43
CA GLU A 66 1.24 -42.53 -36.49
C GLU A 66 1.88 -42.72 -37.88
N ALA A 67 3.12 -42.23 -38.07
CA ALA A 67 3.86 -42.39 -39.31
C ALA A 67 4.10 -43.87 -39.67
N THR A 68 4.46 -44.69 -38.68
CA THR A 68 4.67 -46.14 -38.86
C THR A 68 3.36 -46.83 -39.23
N LEU A 69 2.23 -46.47 -38.61
CA LEU A 69 0.93 -47.07 -38.93
C LEU A 69 0.44 -46.69 -40.32
N VAL A 70 0.66 -45.44 -40.75
CA VAL A 70 0.32 -45.00 -42.10
C VAL A 70 1.16 -45.73 -43.15
N SER A 71 2.46 -45.94 -42.92
CA SER A 71 3.30 -46.73 -43.83
C SER A 71 2.90 -48.21 -43.85
N MET A 72 2.46 -48.74 -42.71
CA MET A 72 2.01 -50.12 -42.58
C MET A 72 0.64 -50.38 -43.22
N ALA A 73 -0.29 -49.42 -43.20
CA ALA A 73 -1.62 -49.56 -43.79
C ALA A 73 -1.57 -49.94 -45.29
N GLN A 74 -0.52 -49.52 -46.00
CA GLN A 74 -0.30 -49.85 -47.41
C GLN A 74 0.20 -51.30 -47.64
N GLY A 75 0.93 -51.88 -46.67
CA GLY A 75 1.52 -53.22 -46.78
C GLY A 75 0.75 -54.33 -46.04
N LEU A 76 -0.04 -53.98 -45.03
CA LEU A 76 -0.77 -54.94 -44.17
C LEU A 76 -1.96 -55.62 -44.84
N SER A 77 -2.39 -55.17 -46.03
CA SER A 77 -3.39 -55.89 -46.84
C SER A 77 -2.97 -57.33 -47.16
N GLN A 78 -1.68 -57.66 -47.03
CA GLN A 78 -1.10 -58.98 -47.29
C GLN A 78 -0.70 -59.75 -46.01
N ALA A 79 -0.82 -59.16 -44.82
CA ALA A 79 -0.40 -59.80 -43.57
C ALA A 79 -1.47 -60.76 -42.98
N PRO A 80 -1.09 -61.78 -42.20
CA PRO A 80 -2.04 -62.71 -41.57
C PRO A 80 -3.04 -61.98 -40.65
N ARG A 81 -4.34 -62.23 -40.82
CA ARG A 81 -5.42 -61.56 -40.07
C ARG A 81 -5.29 -61.69 -38.54
N ASP A 82 -4.79 -62.82 -38.05
CA ASP A 82 -4.58 -63.04 -36.62
C ASP A 82 -3.49 -62.15 -36.03
N LEU A 83 -2.44 -61.84 -36.81
CA LEU A 83 -1.36 -60.95 -36.38
C LEU A 83 -1.86 -59.50 -36.28
N ILE A 84 -2.64 -59.04 -37.26
CA ILE A 84 -3.27 -57.71 -37.27
C ILE A 84 -4.16 -57.54 -36.03
N LYS A 85 -4.93 -58.58 -35.68
CA LYS A 85 -5.83 -58.58 -34.52
C LYS A 85 -5.09 -58.40 -33.19
N HIS A 86 -3.96 -59.09 -32.98
CA HIS A 86 -3.18 -58.97 -31.75
C HIS A 86 -2.50 -57.59 -31.64
N VAL A 87 -1.87 -57.11 -32.71
CA VAL A 87 -1.23 -55.78 -32.72
C VAL A 87 -2.25 -54.68 -32.47
N LYS A 88 -3.43 -54.75 -33.11
CA LYS A 88 -4.53 -53.82 -32.85
C LYS A 88 -4.90 -53.79 -31.37
N ALA A 89 -5.10 -54.96 -30.75
CA ALA A 89 -5.47 -55.05 -29.36
C ALA A 89 -4.41 -54.43 -28.43
N ASP A 90 -3.13 -54.74 -28.65
CA ASP A 90 -2.03 -54.22 -27.82
C ASP A 90 -1.86 -52.70 -27.95
N VAL A 91 -1.95 -52.17 -29.18
CA VAL A 91 -1.82 -50.74 -29.43
C VAL A 91 -3.03 -49.99 -28.85
N MET A 92 -4.25 -50.48 -29.08
CA MET A 92 -5.47 -49.85 -28.52
C MET A 92 -5.45 -49.86 -26.98
N ALA A 93 -5.03 -50.97 -26.36
CA ALA A 93 -4.87 -51.05 -24.91
C ALA A 93 -3.84 -50.02 -24.42
N THR A 94 -2.70 -49.88 -25.10
CA THR A 94 -1.68 -48.89 -24.72
C THR A 94 -2.19 -47.45 -24.83
N ILE A 95 -2.96 -47.14 -25.89
CA ILE A 95 -3.53 -45.80 -26.10
C ILE A 95 -4.55 -45.48 -25.01
N SER A 96 -5.48 -46.41 -24.75
CA SER A 96 -6.54 -46.28 -23.76
C SER A 96 -5.99 -46.19 -22.33
N ASP A 97 -5.08 -47.09 -21.97
CA ASP A 97 -4.73 -47.32 -20.56
C ASP A 97 -3.53 -46.49 -20.11
N GLN A 98 -2.74 -45.96 -21.07
CA GLN A 98 -1.51 -45.23 -20.73
C GLN A 98 -1.45 -43.85 -21.39
N LEU A 99 -1.54 -43.75 -22.72
CA LEU A 99 -1.25 -42.50 -23.41
C LEU A 99 -2.33 -41.43 -23.19
N LYS A 100 -3.62 -41.78 -23.34
CA LYS A 100 -4.71 -40.85 -23.06
C LYS A 100 -4.73 -40.40 -21.60
N PRO A 101 -4.60 -41.29 -20.57
CA PRO A 101 -4.49 -40.87 -19.18
C PRO A 101 -3.31 -39.93 -18.91
N ARG A 102 -2.16 -40.12 -19.57
CA ARG A 102 -1.00 -39.21 -19.42
C ARG A 102 -1.29 -37.81 -19.96
N ILE A 103 -1.89 -37.70 -21.15
CA ILE A 103 -2.31 -36.40 -21.72
C ILE A 103 -3.29 -35.70 -20.77
N LEU A 104 -4.26 -36.42 -20.23
CA LEU A 104 -5.24 -35.87 -19.28
C LEU A 104 -4.59 -35.46 -17.96
N ALA A 105 -3.64 -36.23 -17.44
CA ALA A 105 -2.90 -35.89 -16.23
C ALA A 105 -2.08 -34.61 -16.44
N GLU A 106 -1.42 -34.47 -17.60
CA GLU A 106 -0.65 -33.29 -17.93
C GLU A 106 -1.52 -32.05 -18.18
N HIS A 107 -2.68 -32.21 -18.81
CA HIS A 107 -3.68 -31.14 -18.92
C HIS A 107 -4.07 -30.60 -17.54
N ARG A 108 -4.31 -31.49 -16.55
CA ARG A 108 -4.61 -31.07 -15.17
C ARG A 108 -3.46 -30.29 -14.53
N LEU A 109 -2.20 -30.67 -14.81
CA LEU A 109 -1.03 -29.96 -14.28
C LEU A 109 -0.94 -28.54 -14.84
N ILE A 110 -1.06 -28.37 -16.16
CA ILE A 110 -1.01 -27.03 -16.77
C ILE A 110 -2.23 -26.17 -16.38
N GLN A 111 -3.40 -26.79 -16.20
CA GLN A 111 -4.61 -26.12 -15.71
C GLN A 111 -4.45 -25.64 -14.27
N ALA A 112 -3.84 -26.44 -13.38
CA ALA A 112 -3.55 -26.03 -12.01
C ALA A 112 -2.53 -24.89 -11.98
N GLN A 113 -1.46 -25.01 -12.78
CA GLN A 113 -0.40 -24.00 -12.85
C GLN A 113 -0.92 -22.61 -13.25
N ILE A 114 -1.84 -22.52 -14.22
CA ILE A 114 -2.41 -21.23 -14.63
C ILE A 114 -3.47 -20.71 -13.64
N ALA A 115 -4.19 -21.61 -12.96
CA ALA A 115 -5.23 -21.24 -11.99
C ALA A 115 -4.66 -20.54 -10.74
N ASP A 116 -3.46 -20.95 -10.31
CA ASP A 116 -2.80 -20.40 -9.12
C ASP A 116 -2.48 -18.90 -9.23
N PHE A 117 -2.34 -18.37 -10.45
CA PHE A 117 -2.07 -16.94 -10.67
C PHE A 117 -3.18 -16.02 -10.17
N SER A 118 -4.43 -16.50 -10.12
CA SER A 118 -5.55 -15.74 -9.54
C SER A 118 -5.26 -15.29 -8.11
N SER A 119 -4.59 -16.15 -7.32
CA SER A 119 -4.24 -15.86 -5.93
C SER A 119 -3.14 -14.79 -5.80
N LEU A 120 -2.20 -14.72 -6.75
CA LEU A 120 -1.13 -13.71 -6.76
C LEU A 120 -1.72 -12.31 -6.98
N PHE A 121 -2.63 -12.17 -7.93
CA PHE A 121 -3.33 -10.91 -8.15
C PHE A 121 -4.21 -10.55 -6.95
N ALA A 122 -4.97 -11.50 -6.40
CA ALA A 122 -5.80 -11.28 -5.22
C ALA A 122 -4.98 -10.79 -4.02
N LYS A 123 -3.76 -11.32 -3.82
CA LYS A 123 -2.85 -10.86 -2.78
C LYS A 123 -2.46 -9.38 -2.96
N CYS A 124 -2.13 -8.95 -4.18
CA CYS A 124 -1.84 -7.54 -4.46
C CYS A 124 -3.05 -6.64 -4.15
N GLU A 125 -4.27 -7.10 -4.45
CA GLU A 125 -5.50 -6.34 -4.15
C GLU A 125 -5.73 -6.20 -2.63
N ILE A 126 -5.55 -7.29 -1.88
CA ILE A 126 -5.67 -7.29 -0.41
C ILE A 126 -4.64 -6.36 0.22
N GLU A 127 -3.38 -6.42 -0.22
CA GLU A 127 -2.32 -5.55 0.29
C GLU A 127 -2.62 -4.07 0.00
N ARG A 128 -3.18 -3.76 -1.18
CA ARG A 128 -3.66 -2.40 -1.49
C ARG A 128 -4.76 -1.98 -0.53
N GLU A 129 -5.78 -2.81 -0.34
CA GLU A 129 -6.93 -2.50 0.51
C GLU A 129 -6.51 -2.24 1.96
N VAL A 130 -5.63 -3.07 2.53
CA VAL A 130 -5.09 -2.87 3.87
C VAL A 130 -4.33 -1.53 4.00
N GLY A 131 -3.51 -1.19 3.00
CA GLY A 131 -2.79 0.09 2.96
C GLY A 131 -3.72 1.31 2.81
N LEU A 132 -4.77 1.19 2.00
CA LEU A 132 -5.78 2.24 1.83
C LEU A 132 -6.63 2.44 3.08
N ASN A 133 -7.04 1.36 3.76
CA ASN A 133 -7.76 1.44 5.02
C ASN A 133 -6.93 2.15 6.11
N THR A 134 -5.63 1.87 6.17
CA THR A 134 -4.70 2.58 7.07
C THR A 134 -4.64 4.08 6.74
N SER A 135 -4.58 4.41 5.45
CA SER A 135 -4.56 5.80 4.97
C SER A 135 -5.88 6.52 5.27
N PHE A 136 -7.02 5.84 5.12
CA PHE A 136 -8.34 6.38 5.44
C PHE A 136 -8.48 6.79 6.91
N ILE A 137 -7.97 5.97 7.85
CA ILE A 137 -7.97 6.31 9.27
C ILE A 137 -7.16 7.58 9.54
N LYS A 138 -5.97 7.71 8.93
CA LYS A 138 -5.15 8.92 9.02
C LYS A 138 -5.89 10.14 8.45
N GLN A 139 -6.58 9.98 7.32
CA GLN A 139 -7.35 11.05 6.69
C GLN A 139 -8.50 11.55 7.59
N GLN A 140 -9.18 10.66 8.31
CA GLN A 140 -10.26 11.05 9.23
C GLN A 140 -9.78 11.91 10.42
N ALA A 141 -8.50 11.80 10.80
CA ALA A 141 -7.95 12.61 11.90
C ALA A 141 -7.67 14.06 11.49
N ILE A 142 -7.43 14.33 10.21
CA ILE A 142 -7.01 15.65 9.70
C ILE A 142 -8.00 16.78 10.04
N PRO A 143 -9.32 16.65 9.82
CA PRO A 143 -10.27 17.72 10.16
C PRO A 143 -10.26 18.11 11.64
N VAL A 144 -10.04 17.14 12.53
CA VAL A 144 -9.94 17.38 13.99
C VAL A 144 -8.68 18.18 14.31
N LEU A 145 -7.55 17.82 13.71
CA LEU A 145 -6.29 18.56 13.87
C LEU A 145 -6.41 20.00 13.37
N ILE A 146 -7.06 20.21 12.21
CA ILE A 146 -7.36 21.54 11.67
C ILE A 146 -8.21 22.35 12.66
N ALA A 147 -9.30 21.76 13.17
CA ALA A 147 -10.20 22.44 14.10
C ALA A 147 -9.50 22.82 15.41
N ASN A 148 -8.72 21.90 16.00
CA ASN A 148 -7.98 22.15 17.24
C ASN A 148 -6.94 23.26 17.07
N ARG A 149 -6.14 23.19 16.00
CA ARG A 149 -5.15 24.24 15.68
C ARG A 149 -5.83 25.59 15.48
N LYS A 150 -6.95 25.63 14.76
CA LYS A 150 -7.73 26.86 14.52
C LYS A 150 -8.24 27.45 15.84
N ALA A 151 -8.84 26.64 16.70
CA ALA A 151 -9.30 27.07 18.02
C ALA A 151 -8.15 27.63 18.87
N CYS A 152 -6.99 26.97 18.87
CA CYS A 152 -5.79 27.44 19.57
C CYS A 152 -5.35 28.83 19.11
N ARG A 153 -5.33 29.07 17.79
CA ARG A 153 -4.95 30.37 17.20
C ARG A 153 -5.94 31.49 17.55
N TRP A 154 -7.24 31.19 17.62
CA TRP A 154 -8.24 32.14 18.11
C TRP A 154 -8.02 32.52 19.57
N GLN A 155 -7.66 31.55 20.41
CA GLN A 155 -7.31 31.82 21.80
C GLN A 155 -6.02 32.64 21.93
N GLU A 156 -5.01 32.39 21.09
CA GLU A 156 -3.78 33.21 21.03
C GLU A 156 -4.11 34.68 20.70
N SER A 157 -4.96 34.92 19.71
CA SER A 157 -5.41 36.27 19.31
C SER A 157 -6.16 36.97 20.46
N ASN A 158 -7.10 36.27 21.12
CA ASN A 158 -7.83 36.83 22.26
C ASN A 158 -6.89 37.25 23.40
N LEU A 159 -5.91 36.41 23.75
CA LEU A 159 -4.89 36.76 24.74
C LEU A 159 -4.06 37.97 24.28
N GLY A 160 -3.75 38.07 22.98
CA GLY A 160 -3.12 39.23 22.37
C GLY A 160 -3.90 40.53 22.60
N HIS A 161 -5.22 40.50 22.42
CA HIS A 161 -6.09 41.65 22.71
C HIS A 161 -6.09 42.01 24.20
N GLU A 162 -6.07 41.02 25.10
CA GLU A 162 -5.99 41.26 26.54
C GLU A 162 -4.65 41.92 26.93
N LEU A 163 -3.52 41.45 26.38
CA LEU A 163 -2.22 42.07 26.61
C LEU A 163 -2.19 43.51 26.09
N ALA A 164 -2.70 43.77 24.88
CA ALA A 164 -2.75 45.12 24.34
C ALA A 164 -3.57 46.08 25.23
N SER A 165 -4.68 45.59 25.82
CA SER A 165 -5.46 46.33 26.80
C SER A 165 -4.67 46.60 28.10
N CYS A 166 -3.91 45.60 28.56
CA CYS A 166 -3.02 45.73 29.72
C CYS A 166 -1.93 46.78 29.50
N GLU A 167 -1.28 46.75 28.33
CA GLU A 167 -0.23 47.69 27.96
C GLU A 167 -0.74 49.14 27.89
N LYS A 168 -1.97 49.34 27.37
CA LYS A 168 -2.63 50.65 27.40
C LYS A 168 -2.89 51.15 28.82
N THR A 169 -3.33 50.24 29.71
CA THR A 169 -3.56 50.55 31.13
C THR A 169 -2.24 50.86 31.83
N LEU A 170 -1.20 50.08 31.57
CA LEU A 170 0.15 50.27 32.09
C LEU A 170 0.71 51.65 31.70
N GLN A 171 0.53 52.07 30.45
CA GLN A 171 0.95 53.39 30.00
C GLN A 171 0.25 54.51 30.76
N SER A 172 -1.04 54.35 31.05
CA SER A 172 -1.81 55.32 31.86
C SER A 172 -1.31 55.34 33.31
N SER A 173 -1.07 54.17 33.91
CA SER A 173 -0.49 54.05 35.26
C SER A 173 0.89 54.70 35.38
N LYS A 174 1.74 54.59 34.35
CA LYS A 174 3.05 55.26 34.31
C LYS A 174 2.91 56.79 34.36
N GLN A 175 1.93 57.35 33.65
CA GLN A 175 1.66 58.79 33.67
C GLN A 175 1.13 59.26 35.03
N VAL A 176 0.21 58.49 35.61
CA VAL A 176 -0.35 58.78 36.94
C VAL A 176 0.75 58.76 37.99
N ASP A 177 1.56 57.70 38.03
CA ASP A 177 2.67 57.58 38.98
C ASP A 177 3.71 58.69 38.83
N ALA A 178 4.12 59.00 37.58
CA ALA A 178 5.04 60.10 37.32
C ALA A 178 4.48 61.43 37.84
N SER A 179 3.20 61.73 37.59
CA SER A 179 2.57 62.97 38.02
C SER A 179 2.40 63.06 39.54
N THR A 180 1.98 61.98 40.21
CA THR A 180 1.77 61.97 41.68
C THR A 180 3.10 62.07 42.42
N CYS A 181 4.12 61.35 41.96
CA CYS A 181 5.45 61.38 42.55
C CYS A 181 6.18 62.70 42.29
N GLU A 182 6.00 63.33 41.13
CA GLU A 182 6.52 64.68 40.90
C GLU A 182 5.85 65.70 41.83
N GLY A 183 4.52 65.61 42.01
CA GLY A 183 3.81 66.44 42.98
C GLY A 183 4.28 66.23 44.43
N ALA A 184 4.70 65.01 44.80
CA ALA A 184 5.30 64.74 46.09
C ALA A 184 6.68 65.42 46.24
N LYS A 185 7.53 65.35 45.21
CA LYS A 185 8.85 66.03 45.21
C LYS A 185 8.73 67.54 45.31
N MET A 186 7.78 68.15 44.61
CA MET A 186 7.55 69.61 44.67
C MET A 186 7.16 70.07 46.09
N MET A 187 6.45 69.24 46.85
CA MET A 187 6.10 69.55 48.24
C MET A 187 7.24 69.27 49.23
N ASP A 188 8.21 68.43 48.85
CA ASP A 188 9.34 68.03 49.69
C ASP A 188 10.48 69.06 49.71
N GLN A 189 10.11 70.35 49.62
CA GLN A 189 11.02 71.48 49.64
C GLN A 189 10.83 72.28 50.93
N ILE A 190 11.93 72.71 51.52
CA ILE A 190 11.90 73.63 52.66
C ILE A 190 11.44 75.00 52.14
N PRO A 191 10.37 75.60 52.69
CA PRO A 191 9.92 76.92 52.30
C PRO A 191 11.03 77.97 52.45
N ASP A 192 11.10 78.93 51.54
CA ASP A 192 12.02 80.05 51.67
C ASP A 192 11.69 80.93 52.89
N ILE A 193 12.64 81.76 53.33
CA ILE A 193 12.45 82.63 54.49
C ILE A 193 11.37 83.70 54.27
N ALA A 194 11.08 84.06 53.01
CA ALA A 194 10.05 85.04 52.67
C ALA A 194 8.63 84.48 52.91
N SER A 195 8.45 83.17 52.80
CA SER A 195 7.20 82.48 53.16
C SER A 195 6.84 82.58 54.66
N CYS A 196 7.81 83.00 55.50
CA CYS A 196 7.67 83.28 56.92
C CYS A 196 7.57 84.79 57.22
N ALA A 197 7.39 85.67 56.22
CA ALA A 197 7.26 87.09 56.49
C ALA A 197 5.97 87.41 57.28
N SER A 198 6.06 88.43 58.15
CA SER A 198 4.87 89.02 58.77
C SER A 198 4.07 89.79 57.73
N VAL A 199 2.74 89.88 57.92
CA VAL A 199 1.88 90.72 57.08
C VAL A 199 1.65 92.08 57.74
N ASN A 200 1.37 93.11 56.93
CA ASN A 200 1.23 94.48 57.44
C ASN A 200 0.13 94.59 58.50
N GLY A 201 0.50 95.05 59.70
CA GLY A 201 -0.41 95.24 60.84
C GLY A 201 -0.68 93.97 61.66
N GLU A 202 0.02 92.87 61.42
CA GLU A 202 -0.11 91.62 62.19
C GLU A 202 0.61 91.74 63.55
N ASP A 203 -0.08 91.39 64.64
CA ASP A 203 0.52 91.29 65.97
C ASP A 203 1.26 89.95 66.16
N ALA A 204 2.06 89.85 67.24
CA ALA A 204 2.90 88.70 67.49
C ALA A 204 2.12 87.38 67.69
N GLU A 205 0.97 87.39 68.37
CA GLU A 205 0.20 86.17 68.60
C GLU A 205 -0.40 85.67 67.28
N THR A 206 -0.98 86.58 66.50
CA THR A 206 -1.58 86.28 65.19
C THR A 206 -0.55 85.68 64.22
N TYR A 207 0.65 86.26 64.15
CA TYR A 207 1.76 85.74 63.33
C TYR A 207 2.13 84.29 63.68
N HIS A 208 2.39 84.01 64.96
CA HIS A 208 2.82 82.67 65.39
C HIS A 208 1.70 81.63 65.17
N ARG A 209 0.43 82.01 65.36
CA ARG A 209 -0.72 81.14 65.09
C ARG A 209 -0.84 80.80 63.60
N ARG A 210 -0.70 81.79 62.71
CA ARG A 210 -0.72 81.60 61.25
C ARG A 210 0.41 80.68 60.79
N MET A 211 1.64 80.91 61.28
CA MET A 211 2.80 80.05 60.99
C MET A 211 2.59 78.62 61.45
N LEU A 212 2.09 78.42 62.67
CA LEU A 212 1.78 77.09 63.19
C LEU A 212 0.80 76.35 62.27
N LEU A 213 -0.29 76.99 61.87
CA LEU A 213 -1.30 76.41 60.98
C LEU A 213 -0.71 76.10 59.58
N GLN A 214 0.05 77.03 59.01
CA GLN A 214 0.67 76.85 57.69
C GLN A 214 1.62 75.64 57.68
N PHE A 215 2.48 75.50 58.71
CA PHE A 215 3.39 74.35 58.82
C PHE A 215 2.64 73.04 59.06
N GLN A 216 1.58 73.04 59.86
CA GLN A 216 0.74 71.86 60.08
C GLN A 216 0.07 71.39 58.79
N GLU A 217 -0.55 72.28 58.02
CA GLU A 217 -1.20 71.93 56.75
C GLU A 217 -0.18 71.51 55.67
N ARG A 218 1.00 72.14 55.64
CA ARG A 218 2.08 71.72 54.75
C ARG A 218 2.58 70.31 55.10
N LEU A 219 2.79 70.01 56.39
CA LEU A 219 3.22 68.69 56.83
C LEU A 219 2.19 67.60 56.46
N LYS A 220 0.90 67.86 56.68
CA LYS A 220 -0.18 66.97 56.22
C LYS A 220 -0.12 66.74 54.71
N SER A 221 0.03 67.81 53.94
CA SER A 221 0.10 67.74 52.47
C SER A 221 1.30 66.92 51.99
N ILE A 222 2.48 67.09 52.60
CA ILE A 222 3.69 66.28 52.31
C ILE A 222 3.40 64.81 52.56
N HIS A 223 2.82 64.48 53.72
CA HIS A 223 2.51 63.10 54.08
C HIS A 223 1.52 62.46 53.09
N ILE A 224 0.43 63.15 52.78
CA ILE A 224 -0.58 62.68 51.82
C ILE A 224 0.04 62.43 50.44
N ARG A 225 0.85 63.36 49.93
CA ARG A 225 1.47 63.19 48.61
C ARG A 225 2.50 62.07 48.57
N ARG A 226 3.29 61.89 49.65
CA ARG A 226 4.22 60.76 49.78
C ARG A 226 3.48 59.42 49.78
N LEU A 227 2.38 59.32 50.53
CA LEU A 227 1.53 58.12 50.54
C LEU A 227 0.91 57.87 49.17
N LEU A 228 0.41 58.92 48.50
CA LEU A 228 -0.19 58.79 47.17
C LEU A 228 0.84 58.28 46.15
N CYS A 229 2.04 58.87 46.11
CA CYS A 229 3.14 58.39 45.26
C CYS A 229 3.49 56.94 45.57
N ALA A 230 3.67 56.57 46.85
CA ALA A 230 3.99 55.19 47.22
C ALA A 230 2.89 54.19 46.77
N ASN A 231 1.62 54.58 46.89
CA ASN A 231 0.49 53.75 46.46
C ASN A 231 0.44 53.60 44.94
N THR A 232 0.59 54.70 44.17
CA THR A 232 0.61 54.63 42.70
C THR A 232 1.81 53.83 42.20
N THR A 233 2.97 53.93 42.85
CA THR A 233 4.16 53.14 42.50
C THR A 233 3.91 51.65 42.77
N GLY A 234 3.25 51.31 43.88
CA GLY A 234 2.82 49.95 44.17
C GLY A 234 1.85 49.40 43.12
N ALA A 235 0.84 50.19 42.74
CA ALA A 235 -0.14 49.84 41.71
C ALA A 235 0.50 49.68 40.32
N LEU A 236 1.45 50.56 39.96
CA LEU A 236 2.22 50.47 38.73
C LEU A 236 2.99 49.16 38.65
N LYS A 237 3.74 48.79 39.71
CA LYS A 237 4.48 47.53 39.77
C LYS A 237 3.57 46.30 39.65
N LEU A 238 2.40 46.35 40.27
CA LEU A 238 1.41 45.28 40.13
C LEU A 238 0.93 45.17 38.68
N GLN A 239 0.61 46.29 38.04
CA GLN A 239 0.21 46.32 36.63
C GLN A 239 1.29 45.79 35.70
N GLU A 240 2.56 46.15 35.93
CA GLU A 240 3.72 45.60 35.19
C GLU A 240 3.76 44.07 35.28
N SER A 241 3.65 43.53 36.50
CA SER A 241 3.63 42.07 36.74
C SER A 241 2.47 41.38 36.03
N VAL A 242 1.28 41.99 35.99
CA VAL A 242 0.11 41.45 35.28
C VAL A 242 0.38 41.39 33.77
N CYS A 243 0.86 42.47 33.16
CA CYS A 243 1.13 42.48 31.72
C CYS A 243 2.26 41.51 31.35
N GLU A 244 3.31 41.40 32.16
CA GLU A 244 4.35 40.39 31.98
C GLU A 244 3.81 38.95 32.07
N GLY A 245 2.88 38.71 33.01
CA GLY A 245 2.20 37.42 33.15
C GLY A 245 1.43 37.05 31.88
N GLN A 246 0.67 38.00 31.32
CA GLN A 246 -0.06 37.81 30.06
C GLN A 246 0.88 37.59 28.87
N ALA A 247 1.99 38.33 28.78
CA ALA A 247 3.00 38.12 27.74
C ALA A 247 3.60 36.70 27.80
N ARG A 248 3.88 36.19 29.01
CA ARG A 248 4.33 34.80 29.20
C ARG A 248 3.25 33.78 28.83
N GLU A 249 1.98 34.08 29.10
CA GLU A 249 0.85 33.22 28.71
C GLU A 249 0.70 33.13 27.19
N ILE A 250 0.74 34.25 26.48
CA ILE A 250 0.71 34.27 25.01
C ILE A 250 1.85 33.43 24.44
N GLN A 251 3.07 33.55 24.99
CA GLN A 251 4.21 32.76 24.49
C GLN A 251 4.02 31.25 24.69
N ARG A 252 3.41 30.83 25.81
CA ARG A 252 3.04 29.43 26.05
C ARG A 252 1.94 28.98 25.08
N GLN A 253 0.91 29.79 24.89
CA GLN A 253 -0.18 29.51 23.96
C GLN A 253 0.36 29.36 22.53
N ARG A 254 1.16 30.31 22.07
CA ARG A 254 1.82 30.27 20.75
C ARG A 254 2.64 29.00 20.57
N SER A 255 3.42 28.61 21.58
CA SER A 255 4.22 27.38 21.52
C SER A 255 3.32 26.15 21.37
N SER A 256 2.20 26.09 22.11
CA SER A 256 1.21 25.01 21.97
C SER A 256 0.58 24.99 20.57
N CYS A 257 0.15 26.14 20.05
CA CYS A 257 -0.46 26.23 18.71
C CYS A 257 0.54 25.86 17.60
N ASN A 258 1.80 26.23 17.75
CA ASN A 258 2.88 25.81 16.84
C ASN A 258 3.06 24.30 16.87
N SER A 259 3.08 23.66 18.05
CA SER A 259 3.15 22.19 18.15
C SER A 259 1.95 21.50 17.51
N MET A 260 0.74 22.04 17.67
CA MET A 260 -0.46 21.52 16.99
C MET A 260 -0.36 21.66 15.46
N GLN A 261 0.19 22.78 14.97
CA GLN A 261 0.43 22.97 13.55
C GLN A 261 1.46 21.96 13.01
N SER A 262 2.58 21.76 13.70
CA SER A 262 3.56 20.73 13.33
C SER A 262 2.95 19.32 13.31
N MET A 263 2.08 19.00 14.28
CA MET A 263 1.39 17.70 14.30
C MET A 263 0.44 17.53 13.11
N LEU A 264 -0.30 18.58 12.75
CA LEU A 264 -1.15 18.60 11.57
C LEU A 264 -0.32 18.39 10.30
N ASP A 265 0.72 19.20 10.10
CA ASP A 265 1.56 19.16 8.91
C ASP A 265 2.23 17.78 8.76
N SER A 266 2.80 17.24 9.85
CA SER A 266 3.36 15.88 9.84
C SER A 266 2.32 14.81 9.54
N SER A 267 1.10 14.91 10.09
CA SER A 267 0.05 13.90 9.85
C SER A 267 -0.41 13.87 8.39
N VAL A 268 -0.53 15.04 7.75
CA VAL A 268 -0.86 15.12 6.31
C VAL A 268 0.32 14.60 5.48
N CYS A 269 1.54 14.89 5.90
CA CYS A 269 2.75 14.41 5.24
C CYS A 269 2.87 12.87 5.25
N GLU A 270 2.63 12.28 6.42
CA GLU A 270 2.61 10.84 6.60
C GLU A 270 1.50 10.18 5.81
N LEU A 271 0.32 10.81 5.72
CA LEU A 271 -0.77 10.32 4.89
C LEU A 271 -0.38 10.29 3.41
N SER A 272 0.23 11.37 2.91
CA SER A 272 0.71 11.46 1.52
C SER A 272 1.74 10.38 1.21
N THR A 273 2.72 10.24 2.09
CA THR A 273 3.77 9.22 1.98
C THR A 273 3.18 7.81 2.04
N SER A 274 2.23 7.55 2.94
CA SER A 274 1.54 6.26 3.08
C SER A 274 0.80 5.90 1.79
N MET A 275 -0.02 6.81 1.26
CA MET A 275 -0.78 6.57 0.02
C MET A 275 0.14 6.33 -1.18
N SER A 276 1.20 7.14 -1.31
CA SER A 276 2.21 6.99 -2.37
C SER A 276 2.93 5.63 -2.27
N THR A 277 3.34 5.24 -1.06
CA THR A 277 4.04 3.97 -0.80
C THR A 277 3.14 2.77 -1.08
N THR A 278 1.90 2.78 -0.58
CA THR A 278 0.92 1.72 -0.88
C THR A 278 0.68 1.59 -2.37
N CYS A 279 0.53 2.71 -3.09
CA CYS A 279 0.39 2.70 -4.54
C CYS A 279 1.61 2.10 -5.24
N ALA A 280 2.82 2.52 -4.87
CA ALA A 280 4.06 2.03 -5.47
C ALA A 280 4.22 0.51 -5.26
N GLN A 281 3.97 0.03 -4.04
CA GLN A 281 3.99 -1.39 -3.69
C GLN A 281 2.94 -2.17 -4.49
N TYR A 282 1.71 -1.67 -4.59
CA TYR A 282 0.64 -2.27 -5.38
C TYR A 282 1.02 -2.39 -6.87
N LYS A 283 1.54 -1.32 -7.47
CA LYS A 283 1.99 -1.32 -8.87
C LYS A 283 3.13 -2.30 -9.10
N ALA A 284 4.11 -2.35 -8.19
CA ALA A 284 5.21 -3.31 -8.28
C ALA A 284 4.71 -4.76 -8.15
N CYS A 285 3.83 -5.05 -7.19
CA CYS A 285 3.20 -6.36 -7.02
C CYS A 285 2.46 -6.80 -8.28
N ARG A 286 1.60 -5.93 -8.82
CA ARG A 286 0.84 -6.17 -10.07
C ARG A 286 1.76 -6.39 -11.26
N SER A 287 2.81 -5.57 -11.41
CA SER A 287 3.78 -5.73 -12.49
C SER A 287 4.48 -7.07 -12.43
N GLN A 288 4.93 -7.48 -11.23
CA GLN A 288 5.59 -8.78 -11.06
C GLN A 288 4.63 -9.95 -11.31
N ALA A 289 3.39 -9.87 -10.81
CA ALA A 289 2.37 -10.89 -11.05
C ALA A 289 2.03 -11.02 -12.54
N THR A 290 1.96 -9.90 -13.26
CA THR A 290 1.71 -9.88 -14.72
C THR A 290 2.85 -10.52 -15.49
N LEU A 291 4.11 -10.15 -15.20
CA LEU A 291 5.28 -10.76 -15.84
C LEU A 291 5.34 -12.27 -15.61
N SER A 292 5.07 -12.72 -14.38
CA SER A 292 5.05 -14.15 -14.07
C SER A 292 3.89 -14.88 -14.78
N TYR A 293 2.71 -14.25 -14.86
CA TYR A 293 1.57 -14.81 -15.58
C TYR A 293 1.86 -14.93 -17.08
N ASP A 294 2.37 -13.86 -17.71
CA ASP A 294 2.63 -13.85 -19.15
C ASP A 294 3.63 -14.95 -19.55
N LEU A 295 4.69 -15.13 -18.75
CA LEU A 295 5.68 -16.18 -18.97
C LEU A 295 5.06 -17.59 -18.93
N VAL A 296 4.22 -17.86 -17.92
CA VAL A 296 3.55 -19.16 -17.79
C VAL A 296 2.45 -19.32 -18.83
N HIS A 297 1.68 -18.27 -19.13
CA HIS A 297 0.62 -18.27 -20.13
C HIS A 297 1.15 -18.72 -21.50
N HIS A 298 2.28 -18.17 -21.95
CA HIS A 298 2.91 -18.60 -23.20
C HIS A 298 3.32 -20.07 -23.19
N THR A 299 3.88 -20.54 -22.08
CA THR A 299 4.31 -21.93 -21.92
C THR A 299 3.13 -22.90 -21.88
N VAL A 300 2.08 -22.55 -21.13
CA VAL A 300 0.83 -23.32 -21.02
C VAL A 300 0.12 -23.39 -22.35
N LYS A 301 0.05 -22.28 -23.11
CA LYS A 301 -0.57 -22.26 -24.44
C LYS A 301 0.15 -23.16 -25.43
N ALA A 302 1.48 -23.08 -25.48
CA ALA A 302 2.27 -23.98 -26.32
C ALA A 302 2.08 -25.45 -25.93
N ARG A 303 1.93 -25.73 -24.62
CA ARG A 303 1.68 -27.09 -24.13
C ARG A 303 0.28 -27.57 -24.45
N GLU A 304 -0.74 -26.74 -24.26
CA GLU A 304 -2.13 -27.01 -24.65
C GLU A 304 -2.21 -27.40 -26.13
N ASP A 305 -1.59 -26.61 -27.01
CA ASP A 305 -1.53 -26.89 -28.46
C ASP A 305 -0.86 -28.26 -28.74
N THR A 306 0.21 -28.58 -27.99
CA THR A 306 0.89 -29.87 -28.10
C THR A 306 -0.01 -31.02 -27.64
N LEU A 307 -0.70 -30.89 -26.51
CA LEU A 307 -1.63 -31.90 -26.01
C LEU A 307 -2.80 -32.11 -26.98
N HIS A 308 -3.28 -31.06 -27.64
CA HIS A 308 -4.29 -31.17 -28.68
C HIS A 308 -3.79 -31.98 -29.88
N GLN A 309 -2.54 -31.76 -30.30
CA GLN A 309 -1.92 -32.53 -31.39
C GLN A 309 -1.71 -33.99 -30.99
N GLU A 310 -1.17 -34.25 -29.80
CA GLU A 310 -0.99 -35.59 -29.25
C GLU A 310 -2.34 -36.34 -29.20
N TRP A 311 -3.40 -35.70 -28.71
CA TRP A 311 -4.73 -36.31 -28.65
C TRP A 311 -5.31 -36.61 -30.02
N LYS A 312 -5.21 -35.67 -30.97
CA LYS A 312 -5.68 -35.87 -32.36
C LYS A 312 -4.94 -37.02 -33.04
N ALA A 313 -3.62 -37.13 -32.84
CA ALA A 313 -2.83 -38.23 -33.38
C ALA A 313 -3.23 -39.58 -32.77
N LEU A 314 -3.50 -39.65 -31.45
CA LEU A 314 -4.03 -40.87 -30.82
C LEU A 314 -5.40 -41.27 -31.39
N GLN A 315 -6.31 -40.31 -31.58
CA GLN A 315 -7.61 -40.57 -32.21
C GLN A 315 -7.48 -41.04 -33.67
N ARG A 316 -6.52 -40.50 -34.41
CA ARG A 316 -6.23 -40.93 -35.78
C ARG A 316 -5.67 -42.34 -35.82
N ILE A 317 -4.75 -42.67 -34.92
CA ILE A 317 -4.21 -44.02 -34.76
C ILE A 317 -5.33 -45.02 -34.48
N GLU A 318 -6.24 -44.72 -33.54
CA GLU A 318 -7.40 -45.57 -33.24
C GLU A 318 -8.27 -45.80 -34.48
N CYS A 319 -8.58 -44.74 -35.23
CA CYS A 319 -9.34 -44.83 -36.47
C CYS A 319 -8.63 -45.71 -37.54
N ILE A 320 -7.32 -45.51 -37.74
CA ILE A 320 -6.53 -46.29 -38.71
C ILE A 320 -6.50 -47.78 -38.30
N LEU A 321 -6.34 -48.07 -37.01
CA LEU A 321 -6.37 -49.45 -36.50
C LEU A 321 -7.74 -50.12 -36.68
N ASP A 322 -8.83 -49.35 -36.58
CA ASP A 322 -10.17 -49.83 -36.92
C ASP A 322 -10.35 -50.06 -38.42
N ALA A 323 -9.88 -49.13 -39.25
CA ALA A 323 -9.89 -49.22 -40.71
C ALA A 323 -9.11 -50.43 -41.26
N MET A 324 -8.02 -50.82 -40.61
CA MET A 324 -7.24 -52.02 -40.96
C MET A 324 -8.03 -53.33 -40.85
N SER A 325 -9.20 -53.33 -40.20
CA SER A 325 -10.10 -54.49 -40.13
C SER A 325 -11.11 -54.54 -41.28
N THR A 326 -11.08 -53.58 -42.21
CA THR A 326 -12.03 -53.45 -43.34
C THR A 326 -11.43 -53.98 -44.65
N SER A 327 -12.26 -54.20 -45.67
CA SER A 327 -11.82 -54.68 -46.99
C SER A 327 -11.18 -53.59 -47.86
N ASP A 328 -11.34 -52.31 -47.52
CA ASP A 328 -10.78 -51.17 -48.24
C ASP A 328 -9.99 -50.25 -47.29
N VAL A 329 -8.81 -50.75 -46.90
CA VAL A 329 -7.92 -50.10 -45.93
C VAL A 329 -7.46 -48.71 -46.42
N LEU A 330 -7.34 -48.51 -47.74
CA LEU A 330 -6.83 -47.27 -48.33
C LEU A 330 -7.85 -46.13 -48.22
N SER A 331 -9.11 -46.37 -48.59
CA SER A 331 -10.16 -45.35 -48.46
C SER A 331 -10.46 -45.03 -46.99
N ALA A 332 -10.57 -46.05 -46.14
CA ALA A 332 -10.82 -45.87 -44.71
C ALA A 332 -9.67 -45.12 -43.99
N THR A 333 -8.41 -45.35 -44.39
CA THR A 333 -7.26 -44.58 -43.87
C THR A 333 -7.30 -43.11 -44.31
N GLN A 334 -7.75 -42.82 -45.52
CA GLN A 334 -7.94 -41.44 -45.99
C GLN A 334 -9.05 -40.72 -45.22
N GLU A 335 -10.14 -41.40 -44.89
CA GLU A 335 -11.22 -40.87 -44.05
C GLU A 335 -10.71 -40.51 -42.65
N CYS A 336 -9.94 -41.39 -42.01
CA CYS A 336 -9.29 -41.10 -40.73
C CYS A 336 -8.38 -39.86 -40.79
N ASN A 337 -7.73 -39.64 -41.94
CA ASN A 337 -6.87 -38.47 -42.09
C ASN A 337 -7.62 -37.14 -42.19
N GLY A 338 -8.82 -37.15 -42.79
CA GLY A 338 -9.70 -35.99 -42.93
C GLY A 338 -10.70 -35.78 -41.79
N ALA A 339 -10.78 -36.73 -40.86
CA ALA A 339 -11.71 -36.69 -39.74
C ALA A 339 -11.38 -35.53 -38.77
N LEU A 340 -12.44 -34.96 -38.19
CA LEU A 340 -12.32 -33.95 -37.14
C LEU A 340 -12.37 -34.61 -35.77
N TYR A 341 -11.26 -34.50 -35.03
CA TYR A 341 -11.15 -35.03 -33.67
C TYR A 341 -11.31 -33.91 -32.64
N SER A 342 -12.25 -34.10 -31.70
CA SER A 342 -12.54 -33.12 -30.65
C SER A 342 -11.42 -33.08 -29.60
N VAL A 343 -11.05 -31.86 -29.21
CA VAL A 343 -10.09 -31.55 -28.14
C VAL A 343 -10.72 -30.64 -27.07
N THR A 344 -12.04 -30.51 -27.05
CA THR A 344 -12.75 -29.57 -26.16
C THR A 344 -12.50 -29.82 -24.67
N HIS A 345 -12.27 -31.08 -24.29
CA HIS A 345 -11.93 -31.48 -22.92
C HIS A 345 -10.48 -31.19 -22.53
N LEU A 346 -9.65 -30.76 -23.48
CA LEU A 346 -8.25 -30.33 -23.27
C LEU A 346 -8.11 -28.81 -23.36
N LEU A 347 -9.22 -28.06 -23.40
CA LEU A 347 -9.17 -26.60 -23.33
C LEU A 347 -8.71 -26.16 -21.95
N VAL A 348 -7.78 -25.22 -21.90
CA VAL A 348 -7.31 -24.60 -20.67
C VAL A 348 -8.16 -23.38 -20.36
N ASN A 349 -8.67 -23.31 -19.13
CA ASN A 349 -9.34 -22.12 -18.62
C ASN A 349 -8.29 -21.13 -18.12
N TYR A 350 -8.02 -20.12 -18.95
CA TYR A 350 -7.11 -19.03 -18.61
C TYR A 350 -7.78 -18.05 -17.63
N VAL A 351 -7.05 -17.68 -16.57
CA VAL A 351 -7.54 -16.71 -15.59
C VAL A 351 -7.66 -15.34 -16.24
N THR A 352 -8.82 -14.70 -16.11
CA THR A 352 -9.01 -13.28 -16.46
C THR A 352 -8.42 -12.40 -15.37
N ILE A 353 -7.41 -11.60 -15.73
CA ILE A 353 -6.75 -10.67 -14.82
C ILE A 353 -7.60 -9.38 -14.72
N PRO A 354 -8.07 -8.99 -13.52
CA PRO A 354 -8.78 -7.72 -13.36
C PRO A 354 -7.90 -6.53 -13.75
N PRO A 355 -8.48 -5.45 -14.31
CA PRO A 355 -7.72 -4.24 -14.62
C PRO A 355 -7.09 -3.65 -13.34
N CYS A 356 -5.91 -3.02 -13.50
CA CYS A 356 -5.27 -2.31 -12.41
C CYS A 356 -6.16 -1.16 -11.92
N GLN A 357 -6.32 -1.05 -10.61
CA GLN A 357 -7.05 0.06 -10.01
C GLN A 357 -6.19 1.33 -10.01
N PRO A 358 -6.79 2.51 -10.21
CA PRO A 358 -6.05 3.77 -10.14
C PRO A 358 -5.53 4.01 -8.72
N CYS A 359 -4.39 4.68 -8.63
CA CYS A 359 -3.91 5.22 -7.37
C CYS A 359 -4.37 6.66 -7.23
N GLU A 360 -5.14 6.93 -6.18
CA GLU A 360 -5.46 8.30 -5.81
C GLU A 360 -4.27 8.91 -5.05
N ALA A 361 -4.00 10.18 -5.35
CA ALA A 361 -3.04 10.98 -4.61
C ALA A 361 -3.78 12.02 -3.77
N LEU A 362 -3.19 12.41 -2.64
CA LEU A 362 -3.67 13.58 -1.92
C LEU A 362 -3.53 14.82 -2.80
N ALA A 363 -4.62 15.55 -2.95
CA ALA A 363 -4.64 16.80 -3.71
C ALA A 363 -3.88 17.94 -2.98
N GLU A 364 -3.80 17.88 -1.65
CA GLU A 364 -3.23 18.94 -0.81
C GLU A 364 -2.17 18.35 0.14
N VAL A 365 -0.94 18.88 0.08
CA VAL A 365 0.17 18.51 0.98
C VAL A 365 0.77 19.77 1.59
N PRO A 366 1.37 19.71 2.79
CA PRO A 366 1.92 20.88 3.46
C PRO A 366 2.89 21.68 2.57
N GLY A 367 2.82 23.02 2.67
CA GLY A 367 3.65 23.92 1.87
C GLY A 367 3.06 24.31 0.51
N THR A 368 2.14 23.53 -0.06
CA THR A 368 1.49 23.93 -1.32
C THR A 368 0.53 25.11 -1.12
N LYS A 369 0.30 25.86 -2.20
CA LYS A 369 -0.62 26.99 -2.19
C LYS A 369 -2.04 26.53 -1.84
N GLU A 370 -2.46 25.40 -2.38
CA GLU A 370 -3.77 24.78 -2.18
C GLU A 370 -3.94 24.42 -0.69
N TYR A 371 -2.97 23.71 -0.11
CA TYR A 371 -2.98 23.36 1.31
C TYR A 371 -3.07 24.59 2.20
N ASN A 372 -2.24 25.61 1.94
CA ASN A 372 -2.26 26.85 2.71
C ASN A 372 -3.62 27.56 2.60
N SER A 373 -4.23 27.56 1.41
CA SER A 373 -5.52 28.21 1.17
C SER A 373 -6.71 27.50 1.85
N THR A 374 -6.62 26.18 2.06
CA THR A 374 -7.65 25.38 2.72
C THR A 374 -7.44 25.36 4.23
N VAL A 375 -6.21 25.04 4.67
CA VAL A 375 -5.87 24.78 6.07
C VAL A 375 -5.71 26.06 6.89
N PHE A 376 -5.14 27.12 6.31
CA PHE A 376 -4.92 28.39 7.00
C PHE A 376 -6.05 29.41 6.77
N LYS A 377 -7.14 28.99 6.14
CA LYS A 377 -8.33 29.81 5.97
C LYS A 377 -8.95 30.21 7.31
N ASP A 378 -9.46 31.44 7.37
CA ASP A 378 -10.22 31.99 8.51
C ASP A 378 -9.46 31.95 9.85
N LEU A 379 -8.14 32.17 9.80
CA LEU A 379 -7.32 32.44 10.97
C LEU A 379 -7.25 33.94 11.24
N PRO A 380 -7.09 34.36 12.52
CA PRO A 380 -6.82 35.76 12.84
C PRO A 380 -5.53 36.27 12.18
N ASP A 381 -5.52 37.50 11.68
CA ASP A 381 -4.36 38.09 10.99
C ASP A 381 -3.24 38.53 11.96
N ASP A 382 -3.55 38.66 13.25
CA ASP A 382 -2.68 39.14 14.31
C ASP A 382 -1.83 38.02 14.95
N VAL A 383 -2.01 36.77 14.53
CA VAL A 383 -1.23 35.62 15.03
C VAL A 383 -0.25 35.09 13.98
N PRO A 384 1.05 35.01 14.30
CA PRO A 384 2.03 34.49 13.35
C PRO A 384 1.85 32.98 13.18
N LEU A 385 1.86 32.53 11.93
CA LEU A 385 1.87 31.11 11.60
C LEU A 385 3.27 30.54 11.76
N ALA A 386 3.36 29.29 12.23
CA ALA A 386 4.64 28.59 12.23
C ALA A 386 5.05 28.27 10.79
N MET A 387 6.35 28.21 10.53
CA MET A 387 6.85 27.65 9.28
C MET A 387 6.60 26.13 9.29
N CYS A 388 6.29 25.58 8.12
CA CYS A 388 6.14 24.15 7.94
C CYS A 388 7.50 23.46 8.14
N THR A 389 7.55 22.40 8.95
CA THR A 389 8.79 21.66 9.27
C THR A 389 8.70 20.15 8.97
N ALA A 390 7.61 19.68 8.36
CA ALA A 390 7.46 18.31 7.91
C ALA A 390 8.33 18.01 6.67
N ASP A 391 8.62 16.75 6.41
CA ASP A 391 9.53 16.34 5.33
C ASP A 391 9.02 16.67 3.91
N CYS A 392 7.71 16.84 3.76
CA CYS A 392 7.06 17.17 2.50
C CYS A 392 6.61 18.63 2.42
N CYS A 393 7.17 19.52 3.24
CA CYS A 393 6.98 20.95 3.06
C CYS A 393 7.72 21.40 1.78
N TYR A 394 6.97 21.85 0.78
CA TYR A 394 7.48 22.35 -0.49
C TYR A 394 7.44 23.87 -0.61
#